data_AF-A0AAN6SPQ5-F1
#
_entry.id   AF-A0AAN6SPQ5-F1
#
_cell.length_a   1.000
_cell.length_b   1.000
_cell.length_c   1.000
_cell.angle_alpha   90.00
_cell.angle_beta   90.00
_cell.angle_gamma   90.00
#
_symmetry.space_group_name_H-M   'P 1'
#
loop_
_entity.id
_entity.type
_entity.pdbx_description
1 polymer ?
#
loop_
_entity_poly.entity_id
_entity_poly.type
_entity_poly.pdbx_seq_one_letter_code
_entity_poly.pdbx_strand_id
1 'polypeptide(L)'
;MAKHSFFLGLVTGLLALLPCTIAVEITDLFTVQPGARDGGCDDRAAVLDQWLSEGIDSIDVALNAIDEYRQDPRVRRAMSVIFGIPIPEGPGGPTPEHALNIETVRGYIAHVGNFYNHVQVNGGSMYDRAEYWLFCHSTFLALHDPTDPASDYMGKEMLNQTNDPIRIMDVQKYKDKLAEDKKNKPWWSGDLTDLNGYFFAENGSNYCYPTPGEYDLGITAAIQHLEQGANGQAETRGEIASVIICPYSFDESPQPDSYRDANDLIARRTNLAKAVPKSATLLHEAFHAILRTAFLSGMDEKYDIADCLRLAGRNPSAARKNPENYVFFIAHMYHMRGGEDGDEPWSIRTQWDFDFPRTGRRVYGAVETHQT
;
A
#
# COMPACT_ATOMS: atom_id res chain seq x y z
N MET A 1 -11.88 -32.34 -51.83
CA MET A 1 -12.48 -31.19 -51.12
C MET A 1 -12.77 -31.55 -49.65
N ALA A 2 -11.75 -31.89 -48.85
CA ALA A 2 -11.94 -32.31 -47.45
C ALA A 2 -10.69 -32.12 -46.57
N LYS A 3 -9.93 -31.02 -46.77
CA LYS A 3 -8.71 -30.73 -45.97
C LYS A 3 -8.67 -29.34 -45.34
N HIS A 4 -9.69 -28.50 -45.55
CA HIS A 4 -9.74 -27.15 -44.97
C HIS A 4 -10.72 -27.00 -43.80
N SER A 5 -11.60 -27.98 -43.54
CA SER A 5 -12.55 -27.90 -42.42
C SER A 5 -11.99 -28.33 -41.07
N PHE A 6 -10.85 -29.04 -41.03
CA PHE A 6 -10.29 -29.54 -39.77
C PHE A 6 -9.44 -28.48 -39.03
N PHE A 7 -8.77 -27.58 -39.77
CA PHE A 7 -7.95 -26.52 -39.17
C PHE A 7 -8.79 -25.38 -38.57
N LEU A 8 -9.96 -25.07 -39.13
CA LEU A 8 -10.83 -24.02 -38.58
C LEU A 8 -11.47 -24.44 -37.25
N GLY A 9 -11.83 -25.72 -37.09
CA GLY A 9 -12.39 -26.25 -35.85
C GLY A 9 -11.37 -26.25 -34.69
N LEU A 10 -10.08 -26.48 -34.98
CA LEU A 10 -9.03 -26.49 -33.96
C LEU A 10 -8.71 -25.08 -33.44
N VAL A 11 -8.71 -24.06 -34.32
CA VAL A 11 -8.50 -22.65 -33.94
C VAL A 11 -9.67 -22.13 -33.10
N THR A 12 -10.90 -22.52 -33.42
CA THR A 12 -12.09 -22.13 -32.64
C THR A 12 -12.13 -22.82 -31.27
N GLY A 13 -11.61 -24.06 -31.17
CA GLY A 13 -11.49 -24.79 -29.90
C GLY A 13 -10.35 -24.30 -28.99
N LEU A 14 -9.24 -23.81 -29.56
CA LEU A 14 -8.15 -23.21 -28.77
C LEU A 14 -8.49 -21.80 -28.25
N LEU A 15 -9.26 -21.00 -29.00
CA LEU A 15 -9.74 -19.69 -28.54
C LEU A 15 -10.79 -19.78 -27.41
N ALA A 16 -11.51 -20.90 -27.30
CA ALA A 16 -12.44 -21.16 -26.19
C ALA A 16 -11.76 -21.72 -24.92
N LEU A 17 -10.45 -21.99 -24.97
CA LEU A 17 -9.64 -22.46 -23.85
C LEU A 17 -8.64 -21.42 -23.35
N LEU A 18 -8.70 -20.17 -23.84
CA LEU A 18 -8.16 -19.05 -23.10
C LEU A 18 -9.09 -18.87 -21.90
N PRO A 19 -8.69 -19.24 -20.66
CA PRO A 19 -9.43 -18.74 -19.52
C PRO A 19 -9.44 -17.22 -19.68
N CYS A 20 -10.63 -16.62 -19.79
CA CYS A 20 -10.78 -15.21 -19.47
C CYS A 20 -10.43 -15.12 -17.98
N THR A 21 -9.14 -14.99 -17.67
CA THR A 21 -8.71 -14.44 -16.40
C THR A 21 -9.24 -13.02 -16.43
N ILE A 22 -10.40 -12.83 -15.80
CA ILE A 22 -10.92 -11.49 -15.54
C ILE A 22 -9.83 -10.85 -14.68
N ALA A 23 -9.15 -9.85 -15.24
CA ALA A 23 -8.16 -9.09 -14.49
C ALA A 23 -8.87 -8.43 -13.31
N VAL A 24 -8.24 -8.45 -12.13
CA VAL A 24 -8.79 -7.78 -10.94
C VAL A 24 -8.69 -6.27 -11.18
N GLU A 25 -9.81 -5.57 -11.01
CA GLU A 25 -9.86 -4.11 -11.12
C GLU A 25 -9.77 -3.47 -9.73
N ILE A 26 -9.31 -2.23 -9.65
CA ILE A 26 -9.20 -1.50 -8.37
C ILE A 26 -10.56 -1.40 -7.66
N THR A 27 -11.64 -1.35 -8.43
CA THR A 27 -13.03 -1.34 -7.94
C THR A 27 -13.51 -2.68 -7.39
N ASP A 28 -12.80 -3.78 -7.62
CA ASP A 28 -13.07 -5.05 -6.93
C ASP A 28 -12.53 -5.01 -5.49
N LEU A 29 -11.51 -4.19 -5.23
CA LEU A 29 -10.77 -4.14 -3.96
C LEU A 29 -11.19 -3.00 -3.05
N PHE A 30 -11.49 -1.84 -3.66
CA PHE A 30 -11.84 -0.61 -2.94
C PHE A 30 -13.22 -0.08 -3.32
N THR A 31 -13.89 0.54 -2.35
CA THR A 31 -14.96 1.49 -2.64
C THR A 31 -14.31 2.79 -3.08
N VAL A 32 -14.23 2.97 -4.40
CA VAL A 32 -13.55 4.10 -5.04
C VAL A 32 -14.49 5.31 -5.10
N GLN A 33 -14.01 6.48 -4.67
CA GLN A 33 -14.77 7.72 -4.80
C GLN A 33 -14.96 8.09 -6.28
N PRO A 34 -16.20 8.24 -6.76
CA PRO A 34 -16.47 8.56 -8.16
C PRO A 34 -16.22 10.04 -8.47
N GLY A 35 -16.12 10.33 -9.77
CA GLY A 35 -16.01 11.69 -10.31
C GLY A 35 -14.59 12.22 -10.46
N ALA A 36 -14.48 13.42 -11.03
CA ALA A 36 -13.22 14.14 -11.25
C ALA A 36 -12.95 15.25 -10.21
N ARG A 37 -13.79 15.36 -9.18
CA ARG A 37 -13.72 16.39 -8.14
C ARG A 37 -13.83 15.75 -6.77
N ASP A 38 -13.56 16.53 -5.72
CA ASP A 38 -13.86 16.16 -4.34
C ASP A 38 -13.32 14.77 -3.96
N GLY A 39 -12.03 14.55 -4.20
CA GLY A 39 -11.36 13.27 -3.95
C GLY A 39 -11.60 12.16 -4.96
N GLY A 40 -12.41 12.39 -6.00
CA GLY A 40 -12.75 11.39 -7.00
C GLY A 40 -11.58 10.89 -7.85
N CYS A 41 -11.71 9.65 -8.32
CA CYS A 41 -10.64 8.89 -9.00
C CYS A 41 -10.93 8.56 -10.48
N ASP A 42 -12.03 9.04 -11.08
CA ASP A 42 -12.44 8.59 -12.43
C ASP A 42 -11.35 8.81 -13.48
N ASP A 43 -10.69 9.97 -13.45
CA ASP A 43 -9.60 10.32 -14.38
C ASP A 43 -8.30 9.54 -14.13
N ARG A 44 -8.24 8.74 -13.06
CA ARG A 44 -7.09 7.94 -12.63
C ARG A 44 -7.35 6.44 -12.63
N ALA A 45 -8.57 5.99 -12.94
CA ALA A 45 -8.96 4.58 -12.84
C ALA A 45 -7.99 3.64 -13.59
N ALA A 46 -7.70 3.92 -14.86
CA ALA A 46 -6.78 3.11 -15.66
C ALA A 46 -5.35 3.07 -15.08
N VAL A 47 -4.88 4.18 -14.49
CA VAL A 47 -3.56 4.23 -13.85
C VAL A 47 -3.56 3.40 -12.56
N LEU A 48 -4.64 3.44 -11.79
CA LEU A 48 -4.80 2.63 -10.58
C LEU A 48 -4.88 1.13 -10.89
N ASP A 49 -5.57 0.73 -11.96
CA ASP A 49 -5.63 -0.66 -12.41
C ASP A 49 -4.25 -1.16 -12.89
N GLN A 50 -3.49 -0.30 -13.56
CA GLN A 50 -2.09 -0.59 -13.90
C GLN A 50 -1.24 -0.74 -12.64
N TRP A 51 -1.37 0.17 -11.67
CA TRP A 51 -0.62 0.10 -10.41
C TRP A 51 -0.97 -1.16 -9.61
N LEU A 52 -2.23 -1.58 -9.62
CA LEU A 52 -2.67 -2.84 -9.04
C LEU A 52 -2.00 -4.03 -9.73
N SER A 53 -1.99 -4.06 -11.07
CA SER A 53 -1.35 -5.13 -11.85
C SER A 53 0.15 -5.23 -11.55
N GLU A 54 0.87 -4.09 -11.56
CA GLU A 54 2.28 -4.02 -11.15
C GLU A 54 2.49 -4.50 -9.69
N GLY A 55 1.56 -4.17 -8.81
CA GLY A 55 1.53 -4.63 -7.42
C GLY A 55 1.41 -6.15 -7.30
N ILE A 56 0.46 -6.75 -8.02
CA ILE A 56 0.24 -8.21 -8.05
C ILE A 56 1.51 -8.92 -8.51
N ASP A 57 2.04 -8.54 -9.68
CA ASP A 57 3.20 -9.21 -10.26
C ASP A 57 4.44 -9.08 -9.38
N SER A 58 4.67 -7.90 -8.81
CA SER A 58 5.84 -7.67 -7.98
C SER A 58 5.76 -8.39 -6.63
N ILE A 59 4.58 -8.48 -6.04
CA ILE A 59 4.34 -9.27 -4.83
C ILE A 59 4.57 -10.76 -5.09
N ASP A 60 4.06 -11.30 -6.21
CA ASP A 60 4.22 -12.71 -6.55
C ASP A 60 5.70 -13.09 -6.73
N VAL A 61 6.47 -12.25 -7.44
CA VAL A 61 7.91 -12.46 -7.58
C VAL A 61 8.63 -12.39 -6.23
N ALA A 62 8.24 -11.46 -5.35
CA ALA A 62 8.83 -11.33 -4.02
C ALA A 62 8.52 -12.55 -3.13
N LEU A 63 7.29 -13.05 -3.14
CA LEU A 63 6.89 -14.26 -2.40
C LEU A 63 7.66 -15.50 -2.91
N ASN A 64 7.74 -15.67 -4.23
CA ASN A 64 8.53 -16.74 -4.84
C ASN A 64 10.02 -16.63 -4.47
N ALA A 65 10.57 -15.42 -4.40
CA ALA A 65 11.94 -15.20 -3.95
C ALA A 65 12.14 -15.62 -2.49
N ILE A 66 11.19 -15.31 -1.59
CA ILE A 66 11.24 -15.74 -0.19
C ILE A 66 11.16 -17.26 -0.07
N ASP A 67 10.36 -17.95 -0.89
CA ASP A 67 10.27 -19.40 -0.88
C ASP A 67 11.61 -20.07 -1.27
N GLU A 68 12.45 -19.35 -2.03
CA GLU A 68 13.83 -19.73 -2.37
C GLU A 68 14.91 -19.20 -1.42
N TYR A 69 14.53 -18.64 -0.26
CA TYR A 69 15.45 -18.04 0.70
C TYR A 69 16.63 -18.95 1.07
N ARG A 70 16.42 -20.27 1.15
CA ARG A 70 17.50 -21.21 1.50
C ARG A 70 18.48 -21.45 0.36
N GLN A 71 18.05 -21.27 -0.88
CA GLN A 71 18.79 -21.57 -2.10
C GLN A 71 19.55 -20.34 -2.58
N ASP A 72 18.92 -19.16 -2.58
CA ASP A 72 19.51 -17.96 -3.15
C ASP A 72 20.19 -17.05 -2.09
N PRO A 73 21.54 -16.95 -2.07
CA PRO A 73 22.23 -16.06 -1.14
C PRO A 73 21.90 -14.57 -1.32
N ARG A 74 21.39 -14.17 -2.50
CA ARG A 74 20.99 -12.78 -2.77
C ARG A 74 19.73 -12.42 -2.01
N VAL A 75 18.74 -13.31 -1.98
CA VAL A 75 17.52 -13.14 -1.18
C VAL A 75 17.85 -13.06 0.31
N ARG A 76 18.74 -13.94 0.81
CA ARG A 76 19.19 -13.89 2.22
C ARG A 76 19.83 -12.56 2.59
N ARG A 77 20.68 -12.05 1.69
CA ARG A 77 21.33 -10.75 1.88
C ARG A 77 20.31 -9.62 1.87
N ALA A 78 19.35 -9.61 0.94
CA ALA A 78 18.28 -8.61 0.89
C ALA A 78 17.43 -8.63 2.19
N MET A 79 16.99 -9.80 2.64
CA MET A 79 16.27 -9.95 3.92
C MET A 79 17.09 -9.45 5.12
N SER A 80 18.40 -9.69 5.11
CA SER A 80 19.29 -9.22 6.16
C SER A 80 19.46 -7.71 6.17
N VAL A 81 19.67 -7.12 5.00
CA VAL A 81 19.88 -5.68 4.84
C VAL A 81 18.60 -4.89 5.10
N ILE A 82 17.48 -5.35 4.53
CA ILE A 82 16.21 -4.62 4.54
C ILE A 82 15.39 -4.89 5.80
N PHE A 83 15.43 -6.10 6.37
CA PHE A 83 14.61 -6.43 7.56
C PHE A 83 15.42 -6.77 8.82
N GLY A 84 16.76 -6.74 8.73
CA GLY A 84 17.63 -7.05 9.86
C GLY A 84 17.58 -8.52 10.27
N ILE A 85 17.21 -9.42 9.35
CA ILE A 85 17.17 -10.87 9.61
C ILE A 85 18.60 -11.43 9.44
N PRO A 86 19.28 -11.88 10.51
CA PRO A 86 20.69 -12.27 10.41
C PRO A 86 20.86 -13.51 9.53
N ILE A 87 21.84 -13.51 8.63
CA ILE A 87 22.18 -14.69 7.84
C ILE A 87 22.73 -15.77 8.81
N PRO A 88 22.17 -16.99 8.83
CA PRO A 88 22.65 -18.03 9.74
C PRO A 88 24.14 -18.35 9.48
N GLU A 89 24.98 -18.16 10.49
CA GLU A 89 26.39 -18.54 10.43
C GLU A 89 26.58 -19.95 11.00
N GLY A 90 26.89 -20.92 10.13
CA GLY A 90 27.37 -22.24 10.54
C GLY A 90 26.38 -23.42 10.38
N PRO A 91 26.82 -24.64 10.77
CA PRO A 91 26.12 -25.90 10.48
C PRO A 91 24.85 -26.14 11.32
N GLY A 92 24.55 -25.27 12.30
CA GLY A 92 23.39 -25.40 13.18
C GLY A 92 22.03 -25.11 12.54
N GLY A 93 22.02 -24.61 11.30
CA GLY A 93 20.79 -24.24 10.59
C GLY A 93 20.08 -23.01 11.19
N PRO A 94 18.96 -22.59 10.58
CA PRO A 94 18.17 -21.47 11.10
C PRO A 94 17.52 -21.82 12.45
N THR A 95 17.58 -20.90 13.41
CA THR A 95 16.84 -21.03 14.68
C THR A 95 15.33 -20.92 14.45
N PRO A 96 14.47 -21.41 15.38
CA PRO A 96 13.02 -21.21 15.27
C PRO A 96 12.62 -19.74 15.16
N GLU A 97 13.29 -18.84 15.89
CA GLU A 97 13.07 -17.39 15.81
C GLU A 97 13.44 -16.83 14.42
N HIS A 98 14.54 -17.32 13.83
CA HIS A 98 14.93 -16.92 12.48
C HIS A 98 13.88 -17.33 11.44
N ALA A 99 13.37 -18.56 11.52
CA ALA A 99 12.30 -19.04 10.65
C ALA A 99 11.01 -18.22 10.83
N LEU A 100 10.65 -17.90 12.09
CA LEU A 100 9.48 -17.07 12.39
C LEU A 100 9.60 -15.65 11.81
N ASN A 101 10.77 -15.04 11.88
CA ASN A 101 10.98 -13.70 11.32
C ASN A 101 10.85 -13.68 9.78
N ILE A 102 11.31 -14.74 9.09
CA ILE A 102 11.11 -14.90 7.64
C ILE A 102 9.61 -15.06 7.34
N GLU A 103 8.94 -15.96 8.07
CA GLU A 103 7.51 -16.22 7.87
C GLU A 103 6.66 -14.99 8.18
N THR A 104 7.09 -14.15 9.13
CA THR A 104 6.41 -12.88 9.43
C THR A 104 6.47 -11.93 8.24
N VAL A 105 7.64 -11.74 7.64
CA VAL A 105 7.80 -10.91 6.44
C VAL A 105 6.98 -11.48 5.28
N ARG A 106 7.07 -12.80 5.05
CA ARG A 106 6.30 -13.51 4.03
C ARG A 106 4.80 -13.33 4.23
N GLY A 107 4.32 -13.51 5.46
CA GLY A 107 2.92 -13.41 5.83
C GLY A 107 2.34 -12.02 5.57
N TYR A 108 3.07 -10.96 5.92
CA TYR A 108 2.62 -9.60 5.63
C TYR A 108 2.55 -9.30 4.13
N ILE A 109 3.55 -9.72 3.34
CA ILE A 109 3.49 -9.59 1.88
C ILE A 109 2.31 -10.39 1.31
N ALA A 110 2.09 -11.61 1.80
CA ALA A 110 1.00 -12.47 1.38
C ALA A 110 -0.38 -11.90 1.74
N HIS A 111 -0.53 -11.19 2.86
CA HIS A 111 -1.78 -10.50 3.18
C HIS A 111 -2.12 -9.41 2.17
N VAL A 112 -1.13 -8.61 1.76
CA VAL A 112 -1.33 -7.62 0.69
C VAL A 112 -1.60 -8.29 -0.65
N GLY A 113 -0.86 -9.34 -0.98
CA GLY A 113 -1.08 -10.14 -2.19
C GLY A 113 -2.48 -10.77 -2.25
N ASN A 114 -2.99 -11.30 -1.15
CA ASN A 114 -4.34 -11.87 -1.06
C ASN A 114 -5.41 -10.80 -1.26
N PHE A 115 -5.19 -9.58 -0.74
CA PHE A 115 -6.07 -8.46 -0.97
C PHE A 115 -6.06 -8.05 -2.45
N TYR A 116 -4.88 -7.85 -3.05
CA TYR A 116 -4.74 -7.49 -4.47
C TYR A 116 -5.31 -8.52 -5.44
N ASN A 117 -5.21 -9.81 -5.11
CA ASN A 117 -5.78 -10.89 -5.91
C ASN A 117 -7.27 -11.16 -5.61
N HIS A 118 -7.93 -10.31 -4.81
CA HIS A 118 -9.33 -10.48 -4.41
C HIS A 118 -9.65 -11.92 -3.94
N VAL A 119 -8.78 -12.49 -3.11
CA VAL A 119 -8.90 -13.90 -2.68
C VAL A 119 -10.24 -14.13 -1.99
N GLN A 120 -10.95 -15.19 -2.41
CA GLN A 120 -12.23 -15.59 -1.83
C GLN A 120 -12.05 -16.75 -0.84
N VAL A 121 -12.77 -16.68 0.28
CA VAL A 121 -12.82 -17.73 1.31
C VAL A 121 -14.28 -18.08 1.57
N ASN A 122 -14.63 -19.37 1.45
CA ASN A 122 -16.00 -19.87 1.64
C ASN A 122 -17.08 -19.19 0.77
N GLY A 123 -16.71 -18.74 -0.43
CA GLY A 123 -17.63 -18.12 -1.39
C GLY A 123 -17.88 -16.61 -1.18
N GLY A 124 -17.14 -15.95 -0.29
CA GLY A 124 -17.10 -14.49 -0.16
C GLY A 124 -15.66 -13.97 -0.26
N SER A 125 -15.50 -12.67 -0.55
CA SER A 125 -14.17 -12.03 -0.50
C SER A 125 -13.59 -12.16 0.90
N MET A 126 -12.28 -12.44 1.00
CA MET A 126 -11.55 -12.44 2.27
C MET A 126 -11.57 -11.05 2.92
N TYR A 127 -11.65 -10.00 2.11
CA TYR A 127 -11.64 -8.60 2.53
C TYR A 127 -12.91 -7.92 2.03
N ASP A 128 -13.71 -7.36 2.93
CA ASP A 128 -14.94 -6.66 2.54
C ASP A 128 -14.58 -5.28 1.97
N ARG A 129 -14.84 -5.10 0.67
CA ARG A 129 -14.61 -3.83 -0.05
C ARG A 129 -15.25 -2.62 0.65
N ALA A 130 -16.35 -2.80 1.37
CA ALA A 130 -17.00 -1.71 2.10
C ALA A 130 -16.12 -1.15 3.25
N GLU A 131 -15.12 -1.90 3.71
CA GLU A 131 -14.17 -1.50 4.74
C GLU A 131 -12.92 -0.79 4.20
N TYR A 132 -12.77 -0.70 2.87
CA TYR A 132 -11.60 -0.13 2.20
C TYR A 132 -12.03 0.92 1.18
N TRP A 133 -11.78 2.18 1.47
CA TRP A 133 -12.10 3.30 0.58
C TRP A 133 -10.85 3.83 -0.10
N LEU A 134 -11.01 4.29 -1.34
CA LEU A 134 -9.93 4.89 -2.12
C LEU A 134 -10.34 6.26 -2.66
N PHE A 135 -9.50 7.25 -2.37
CA PHE A 135 -9.60 8.63 -2.85
C PHE A 135 -8.32 9.02 -3.59
N CYS A 136 -8.42 9.89 -4.59
CA CYS A 136 -7.29 10.37 -5.39
C CYS A 136 -6.92 11.83 -5.10
N HIS A 137 -7.52 12.40 -4.05
CA HIS A 137 -7.18 13.69 -3.48
C HIS A 137 -7.83 13.80 -2.09
N SER A 138 -7.30 14.62 -1.19
CA SER A 138 -7.94 14.93 0.09
C SER A 138 -9.04 16.02 0.04
N THR A 139 -9.50 16.45 -1.13
CA THR A 139 -10.50 17.54 -1.27
C THR A 139 -11.91 17.12 -0.91
N PHE A 140 -12.14 15.83 -0.69
CA PHE A 140 -13.40 15.31 -0.16
C PHE A 140 -13.64 15.70 1.31
N LEU A 141 -12.63 16.25 1.99
CA LEU A 141 -12.70 16.63 3.39
C LEU A 141 -13.10 18.09 3.57
N ALA A 142 -14.18 18.31 4.30
CA ALA A 142 -14.63 19.63 4.76
C ALA A 142 -14.10 19.90 6.18
N LEU A 143 -13.56 21.09 6.41
CA LEU A 143 -13.10 21.50 7.75
C LEU A 143 -14.30 21.88 8.62
N HIS A 144 -14.42 21.26 9.80
CA HIS A 144 -15.42 21.60 10.81
C HIS A 144 -14.77 22.27 12.04
N ASP A 145 -15.56 22.98 12.84
CA ASP A 145 -15.13 23.49 14.15
C ASP A 145 -15.37 22.43 15.24
N PRO A 146 -14.47 22.24 16.21
CA PRO A 146 -14.71 21.32 17.33
C PRO A 146 -16.02 21.56 18.10
N THR A 147 -16.57 22.77 18.05
CA THR A 147 -17.83 23.14 18.69
C THR A 147 -19.08 22.86 17.84
N ASP A 148 -18.91 22.47 16.57
CA ASP A 148 -20.03 22.08 15.70
C ASP A 148 -20.70 20.80 16.22
N PRO A 149 -21.99 20.58 15.89
CA PRO A 149 -22.66 19.31 16.14
C PRO A 149 -21.92 18.14 15.46
N ALA A 150 -21.78 17.04 16.19
CA ALA A 150 -21.19 15.82 15.68
C ALA A 150 -22.21 14.99 14.92
N SER A 151 -21.83 14.46 13.77
CA SER A 151 -22.66 13.54 12.98
C SER A 151 -22.26 12.08 13.15
N ASP A 152 -23.24 11.18 12.99
CA ASP A 152 -23.07 9.73 12.96
C ASP A 152 -22.67 9.22 11.55
N TYR A 153 -22.47 7.90 11.41
CA TYR A 153 -22.11 7.26 10.14
C TYR A 153 -23.22 7.33 9.07
N MET A 154 -24.43 7.78 9.43
CA MET A 154 -25.52 8.06 8.49
C MET A 154 -25.57 9.55 8.11
N GLY A 155 -24.62 10.35 8.59
CA GLY A 155 -24.58 11.81 8.39
C GLY A 155 -25.60 12.57 9.24
N LYS A 156 -26.22 11.92 10.23
CA LYS A 156 -27.22 12.55 11.10
C LYS A 156 -26.57 13.11 12.35
N GLU A 157 -27.03 14.28 12.78
CA GLU A 157 -26.60 14.88 14.03
C GLU A 157 -26.88 13.94 15.22
N MET A 158 -25.87 13.73 16.06
CA MET A 158 -26.00 12.93 17.27
C MET A 158 -26.55 13.78 18.41
N LEU A 159 -27.57 13.23 19.10
CA LEU A 159 -28.25 13.90 20.20
C LEU A 159 -28.00 13.18 21.52
N ASN A 160 -27.87 13.96 22.59
CA ASN A 160 -27.77 13.45 23.95
C ASN A 160 -29.14 13.02 24.51
N GLN A 161 -29.18 12.57 25.77
CA GLN A 161 -30.43 12.16 26.44
C GLN A 161 -31.47 13.26 26.60
N THR A 162 -31.05 14.54 26.58
CA THR A 162 -31.93 15.70 26.67
C THR A 162 -32.35 16.24 25.30
N ASN A 163 -32.00 15.53 24.22
CA ASN A 163 -32.24 15.92 22.83
C ASN A 163 -31.49 17.20 22.41
N ASP A 164 -30.37 17.50 23.08
CA ASP A 164 -29.44 18.54 22.67
C ASP A 164 -28.34 17.95 21.77
N PRO A 165 -27.79 18.72 20.82
CA PRO A 165 -26.69 18.29 19.97
C PRO A 165 -25.44 17.92 20.78
N ILE A 166 -24.84 16.78 20.48
CA ILE A 166 -23.50 16.43 20.97
C ILE A 166 -22.49 17.14 20.07
N ARG A 167 -21.57 17.91 20.64
CA ARG A 167 -20.53 18.60 19.86
C ARG A 167 -19.39 17.63 19.54
N ILE A 168 -18.67 17.88 18.45
CA ILE A 168 -17.51 17.06 18.03
C ILE A 168 -16.50 16.90 19.18
N MET A 169 -16.16 17.99 19.86
CA MET A 169 -15.22 17.99 20.99
C MET A 169 -15.71 17.26 22.25
N ASP A 170 -17.00 16.96 22.36
CA ASP A 170 -17.58 16.26 23.50
C ASP A 170 -17.63 14.73 23.28
N VAL A 171 -17.39 14.27 22.04
CA VAL A 171 -17.17 12.85 21.77
C VAL A 171 -15.79 12.45 22.27
N GLN A 172 -15.72 11.56 23.26
CA GLN A 172 -14.46 11.25 23.97
C GLN A 172 -13.31 10.87 23.03
N LYS A 173 -13.55 10.04 22.01
CA LYS A 173 -12.51 9.65 21.04
C LYS A 173 -11.99 10.84 20.23
N TYR A 174 -12.87 11.75 19.82
CA TYR A 174 -12.48 12.95 19.06
C TYR A 174 -11.78 13.96 19.96
N LYS A 175 -12.23 14.09 21.21
CA LYS A 175 -11.53 14.86 22.23
C LYS A 175 -10.10 14.39 22.43
N ASP A 176 -9.89 13.07 22.50
CA ASP A 176 -8.55 12.50 22.64
C ASP A 176 -7.69 12.84 21.41
N LYS A 177 -8.24 12.71 20.19
CA LYS A 177 -7.55 13.11 18.94
C LYS A 177 -7.23 14.60 18.88
N LEU A 178 -8.13 15.47 19.31
CA LEU A 178 -7.92 16.91 19.37
C LEU A 178 -6.89 17.31 20.44
N ALA A 179 -6.64 16.45 21.43
CA ALA A 179 -5.65 16.68 22.48
C ALA A 179 -4.24 16.22 22.11
N GLU A 180 -4.08 15.37 21.09
CA GLU A 180 -2.77 14.87 20.60
C GLU A 180 -1.88 16.02 20.09
N ASP A 181 -2.44 16.97 19.33
CA ASP A 181 -1.77 18.20 18.90
C ASP A 181 -2.76 19.38 18.92
N LYS A 182 -2.29 20.56 19.36
CA LYS A 182 -3.11 21.80 19.41
C LYS A 182 -3.58 22.29 18.04
N LYS A 183 -2.95 21.83 16.96
CA LYS A 183 -3.32 22.15 15.59
C LYS A 183 -4.35 21.18 15.03
N ASN A 184 -4.61 20.04 15.68
CA ASN A 184 -5.56 19.05 15.18
C ASN A 184 -6.94 19.66 14.99
N LYS A 185 -7.56 19.30 13.87
CA LYS A 185 -8.88 19.77 13.48
C LYS A 185 -9.74 18.59 13.03
N PRO A 186 -11.06 18.66 13.24
CA PRO A 186 -11.96 17.68 12.69
C PRO A 186 -12.21 17.97 11.21
N TRP A 187 -11.96 16.98 10.37
CA TRP A 187 -12.24 17.01 8.94
C TRP A 187 -13.36 16.01 8.63
N TRP A 188 -14.46 16.47 8.06
CA TRP A 188 -15.65 15.67 7.77
C TRP A 188 -15.69 15.28 6.29
N SER A 189 -15.99 14.01 5.99
CA SER A 189 -16.07 13.51 4.61
C SER A 189 -17.50 13.46 4.04
N GLY A 190 -18.52 13.53 4.88
CA GLY A 190 -19.91 13.27 4.47
C GLY A 190 -20.58 14.38 3.66
N ASP A 191 -19.96 15.56 3.55
CA ASP A 191 -20.49 16.66 2.74
C ASP A 191 -20.35 16.39 1.24
N LEU A 192 -19.36 15.57 0.86
CA LEU A 192 -18.92 15.38 -0.52
C LEU A 192 -18.85 13.90 -0.94
N THR A 193 -19.06 12.98 0.01
CA THR A 193 -18.92 11.53 -0.22
C THR A 193 -20.00 10.77 0.53
N ASP A 194 -20.23 9.51 0.11
CA ASP A 194 -21.11 8.59 0.83
C ASP A 194 -20.45 8.00 2.10
N LEU A 195 -19.16 8.28 2.32
CA LEU A 195 -18.43 7.90 3.51
C LEU A 195 -18.59 8.99 4.58
N ASN A 196 -19.37 8.70 5.62
CA ASN A 196 -19.60 9.63 6.71
C ASN A 196 -18.65 9.34 7.88
N GLY A 197 -17.71 10.24 8.13
CA GLY A 197 -16.82 10.13 9.27
C GLY A 197 -15.91 11.34 9.46
N TYR A 198 -15.37 11.44 10.67
CA TYR A 198 -14.37 12.45 11.00
C TYR A 198 -12.96 11.90 10.91
N PHE A 199 -12.12 12.69 10.27
CA PHE A 199 -10.71 12.51 10.06
C PHE A 199 -9.93 13.49 10.94
N PHE A 200 -8.80 13.03 11.48
CA PHE A 200 -7.91 13.81 12.33
C PHE A 200 -6.47 13.58 11.86
N ALA A 201 -5.96 14.49 11.02
CA ALA A 201 -4.56 14.46 10.61
C ALA A 201 -3.65 14.83 11.79
N GLU A 202 -2.46 14.22 11.89
CA GLU A 202 -1.54 14.39 13.03
C GLU A 202 -1.10 15.84 13.28
N ASN A 203 -1.09 16.68 12.24
CA ASN A 203 -0.74 18.09 12.30
C ASN A 203 -1.93 19.02 12.03
N GLY A 204 -3.14 18.47 11.93
CA GLY A 204 -4.38 19.18 11.58
C GLY A 204 -4.47 19.72 10.14
N SER A 205 -3.58 19.31 9.24
CA SER A 205 -3.64 19.64 7.81
C SER A 205 -4.71 18.83 7.06
N ASN A 206 -4.89 19.12 5.77
CA ASN A 206 -5.79 18.37 4.89
C ASN A 206 -5.10 17.16 4.24
N TYR A 207 -4.24 16.44 4.96
CA TYR A 207 -3.53 15.25 4.48
C TYR A 207 -2.54 15.56 3.36
N CYS A 208 -2.94 15.58 2.08
CA CYS A 208 -2.02 15.69 0.94
C CYS A 208 -1.12 16.94 0.90
N TYR A 209 -1.45 17.98 1.67
CA TYR A 209 -0.67 19.20 1.77
C TYR A 209 -0.41 19.52 3.25
N PRO A 210 0.49 18.77 3.90
CA PRO A 210 0.71 18.90 5.34
C PRO A 210 1.23 20.28 5.72
N THR A 211 2.11 20.85 4.88
CA THR A 211 2.58 22.23 4.96
C THR A 211 2.80 22.82 3.57
N PRO A 212 2.84 24.17 3.41
CA PRO A 212 3.10 24.78 2.11
C PRO A 212 4.47 24.37 1.54
N GLY A 213 4.46 23.70 0.39
CA GLY A 213 5.66 23.23 -0.29
C GLY A 213 6.11 21.82 0.09
N GLU A 214 5.38 21.14 0.99
CA GLU A 214 5.52 19.71 1.25
C GLU A 214 4.32 18.98 0.64
N TYR A 215 4.60 17.83 0.03
CA TYR A 215 3.62 17.02 -0.69
C TYR A 215 3.79 15.58 -0.27
N ASP A 216 2.70 14.96 0.18
CA ASP A 216 2.66 13.53 0.43
C ASP A 216 2.33 12.77 -0.86
N LEU A 217 2.78 11.52 -0.95
CA LEU A 217 2.47 10.64 -2.09
C LEU A 217 1.13 9.93 -1.87
N GLY A 218 0.91 9.41 -0.68
CA GLY A 218 -0.30 8.75 -0.26
C GLY A 218 -0.38 8.76 1.26
N ILE A 219 -1.59 8.61 1.78
CA ILE A 219 -1.87 8.50 3.21
C ILE A 219 -3.03 7.55 3.43
N THR A 220 -2.91 6.66 4.41
CA THR A 220 -4.01 5.84 4.91
C THR A 220 -4.52 6.39 6.24
N ALA A 221 -5.80 6.73 6.28
CA ALA A 221 -6.47 7.16 7.49
C ALA A 221 -7.47 6.10 7.97
N ALA A 222 -7.56 5.92 9.27
CA ALA A 222 -8.59 5.12 9.90
C ALA A 222 -9.79 6.00 10.25
N ILE A 223 -10.98 5.62 9.77
CA ILE A 223 -12.25 6.23 10.16
C ILE A 223 -12.94 5.32 11.16
N GLN A 224 -13.25 5.87 12.33
CA GLN A 224 -14.17 5.24 13.26
C GLN A 224 -15.59 5.66 12.91
N HIS A 225 -16.40 4.74 12.41
CA HIS A 225 -17.84 4.97 12.34
C HIS A 225 -18.42 5.16 13.75
N LEU A 226 -19.27 6.16 13.89
CA LEU A 226 -20.02 6.41 15.12
C LEU A 226 -21.50 6.19 14.89
N GLU A 227 -22.18 5.61 15.86
CA GLU A 227 -23.64 5.52 15.90
C GLU A 227 -24.18 6.12 17.19
N GLN A 228 -25.45 6.56 17.15
CA GLN A 228 -26.11 7.03 18.35
C GLN A 228 -26.47 5.83 19.24
N GLY A 229 -25.79 5.74 20.38
CA GLY A 229 -26.04 4.73 21.41
C GLY A 229 -27.40 4.88 22.07
N ALA A 230 -27.89 3.78 22.64
CA ALA A 230 -29.21 3.72 23.28
C ALA A 230 -29.33 4.65 24.50
N ASN A 231 -28.20 5.04 25.08
CA ASN A 231 -28.10 5.98 26.19
C ASN A 231 -27.87 7.43 25.71
N GLY A 232 -28.01 7.73 24.42
CA GLY A 232 -27.72 9.06 23.84
C GLY A 232 -26.24 9.43 23.88
N GLN A 233 -25.32 8.47 23.94
CA GLN A 233 -23.88 8.71 23.74
C GLN A 233 -23.46 8.23 22.35
N ALA A 234 -22.35 8.74 21.84
CA ALA A 234 -21.75 8.20 20.62
C ALA A 234 -21.12 6.84 20.91
N GLU A 235 -21.52 5.80 20.18
CA GLU A 235 -20.96 4.46 20.23
C GLU A 235 -20.13 4.19 18.98
N THR A 236 -19.03 3.47 19.13
CA THR A 236 -18.12 3.16 18.01
C THR A 236 -18.55 1.90 17.28
N ARG A 237 -18.67 1.99 15.96
CA ARG A 237 -18.83 0.86 15.02
C ARG A 237 -17.51 0.61 14.29
N GLY A 238 -17.28 -0.61 13.77
CA GLY A 238 -16.06 -1.04 13.06
C GLY A 238 -15.32 0.04 12.24
N GLU A 239 -14.00 -0.09 12.17
CA GLU A 239 -13.11 0.91 11.58
C GLU A 239 -12.90 0.69 10.08
N ILE A 240 -13.08 1.73 9.29
CA ILE A 240 -12.83 1.74 7.84
C ILE A 240 -11.42 2.27 7.57
N ALA A 241 -10.71 1.61 6.66
CA ALA A 241 -9.46 2.14 6.11
C ALA A 241 -9.78 3.02 4.89
N SER A 242 -9.26 4.24 4.89
CA SER A 242 -9.36 5.19 3.78
C SER A 242 -7.99 5.49 3.24
N VAL A 243 -7.70 4.95 2.05
CA VAL A 243 -6.48 5.23 1.29
C VAL A 243 -6.70 6.50 0.47
N ILE A 244 -5.81 7.47 0.63
CA ILE A 244 -5.84 8.75 -0.08
C ILE A 244 -4.54 8.82 -0.88
N ILE A 245 -4.59 8.57 -2.18
CA ILE A 245 -3.45 8.81 -3.07
C ILE A 245 -3.46 10.28 -3.45
N CYS A 246 -2.35 10.98 -3.21
CA CYS A 246 -2.29 12.41 -3.44
C CYS A 246 -1.93 12.75 -4.89
N PRO A 247 -2.39 13.90 -5.44
CA PRO A 247 -2.12 14.28 -6.82
C PRO A 247 -0.63 14.28 -7.19
N TYR A 248 0.21 14.67 -6.23
CA TYR A 248 1.66 14.68 -6.39
C TYR A 248 2.20 13.29 -6.79
N SER A 249 1.62 12.19 -6.29
CA SER A 249 2.04 10.83 -6.67
C SER A 249 1.82 10.54 -8.15
N PHE A 250 0.73 11.04 -8.74
CA PHE A 250 0.43 10.83 -10.15
C PHE A 250 1.23 11.74 -11.07
N ASP A 251 1.21 13.05 -10.80
CA ASP A 251 1.55 14.06 -11.82
C ASP A 251 2.96 14.64 -11.68
N GLU A 252 3.44 14.78 -10.44
CA GLU A 252 4.63 15.59 -10.13
C GLU A 252 5.77 14.79 -9.50
N SER A 253 5.48 13.61 -8.96
CA SER A 253 6.47 12.72 -8.36
C SER A 253 7.54 12.36 -9.39
N PRO A 254 8.84 12.47 -9.02
CA PRO A 254 9.94 12.16 -9.91
C PRO A 254 10.21 10.66 -10.06
N GLN A 255 9.38 9.81 -9.45
CA GLN A 255 9.50 8.37 -9.59
C GLN A 255 9.05 7.91 -10.98
N PRO A 256 9.63 6.82 -11.51
CA PRO A 256 9.23 6.26 -12.80
C PRO A 256 7.77 5.82 -12.78
N ASP A 257 7.10 5.92 -13.93
CA ASP A 257 5.66 5.60 -14.04
C ASP A 257 5.37 4.11 -13.89
N SER A 258 6.34 3.24 -14.20
CA SER A 258 6.21 1.78 -14.11
C SER A 258 7.53 1.08 -13.77
N TYR A 259 7.47 -0.21 -13.48
CA TYR A 259 8.67 -1.05 -13.28
C TYR A 259 9.56 -1.11 -14.53
N ARG A 260 9.00 -1.17 -15.73
CA ARG A 260 9.75 -1.10 -16.99
C ARG A 260 10.52 0.21 -17.10
N ASP A 261 9.83 1.32 -16.89
CA ASP A 261 10.45 2.65 -16.97
C ASP A 261 11.53 2.81 -15.90
N ALA A 262 11.31 2.25 -14.70
CA ALA A 262 12.33 2.14 -13.67
C ALA A 262 13.53 1.31 -14.14
N ASN A 263 13.30 0.14 -14.74
CA ASN A 263 14.33 -0.79 -15.20
C ASN A 263 15.23 -0.17 -16.29
N ASP A 264 14.63 0.57 -17.23
CA ASP A 264 15.33 1.28 -18.30
C ASP A 264 16.26 2.40 -17.76
N LEU A 265 16.02 2.89 -16.53
CA LEU A 265 16.85 3.88 -15.85
C LEU A 265 17.97 3.26 -14.98
N ILE A 266 17.94 1.94 -14.74
CA ILE A 266 18.95 1.30 -13.90
C ILE A 266 20.26 1.18 -14.66
N ALA A 267 21.31 1.71 -14.06
CA ALA A 267 22.68 1.47 -14.41
C ALA A 267 23.44 1.00 -13.17
N ARG A 268 24.66 0.51 -13.35
CA ARG A 268 25.51 0.11 -12.22
C ARG A 268 25.62 1.25 -11.19
N ARG A 269 25.33 0.92 -9.92
CA ARG A 269 25.25 1.83 -8.76
C ARG A 269 24.04 2.76 -8.70
N THR A 270 23.06 2.63 -9.58
CA THR A 270 21.75 3.29 -9.38
C THR A 270 21.20 2.88 -8.03
N ASN A 271 20.82 3.86 -7.21
CA ASN A 271 20.24 3.63 -5.89
C ASN A 271 18.87 2.95 -6.06
N LEU A 272 18.57 1.90 -5.29
CA LEU A 272 17.29 1.22 -5.34
C LEU A 272 16.09 2.18 -5.17
N ALA A 273 16.22 3.23 -4.37
CA ALA A 273 15.16 4.24 -4.20
C ALA A 273 14.81 5.04 -5.48
N LYS A 274 15.63 4.95 -6.53
CA LYS A 274 15.36 5.51 -7.85
C LYS A 274 14.76 4.51 -8.84
N ALA A 275 14.63 3.26 -8.42
CA ALA A 275 14.06 2.17 -9.20
C ALA A 275 12.68 1.73 -8.66
N VAL A 276 12.09 2.51 -7.75
CA VAL A 276 10.75 2.26 -7.20
C VAL A 276 9.73 3.04 -8.03
N PRO A 277 8.75 2.38 -8.67
CA PRO A 277 7.74 3.06 -9.49
C PRO A 277 6.69 3.79 -8.65
N LYS A 278 5.92 4.68 -9.27
CA LYS A 278 4.80 5.40 -8.64
C LYS A 278 3.75 4.45 -8.05
N SER A 279 3.52 3.30 -8.68
CA SER A 279 2.63 2.23 -8.21
C SER A 279 2.95 1.73 -6.80
N ALA A 280 4.21 1.88 -6.37
CA ALA A 280 4.62 1.53 -5.01
C ALA A 280 3.93 2.39 -3.93
N THR A 281 3.37 3.55 -4.28
CA THR A 281 2.54 4.34 -3.36
C THR A 281 1.29 3.55 -2.95
N LEU A 282 0.56 2.97 -3.91
CA LEU A 282 -0.61 2.16 -3.60
C LEU A 282 -0.24 0.90 -2.80
N LEU A 283 0.92 0.30 -3.12
CA LEU A 283 1.47 -0.84 -2.38
C LEU A 283 1.76 -0.47 -0.92
N HIS A 284 2.44 0.64 -0.69
CA HIS A 284 2.72 1.17 0.64
C HIS A 284 1.43 1.36 1.44
N GLU A 285 0.46 2.06 0.87
CA GLU A 285 -0.81 2.33 1.56
C GLU A 285 -1.64 1.06 1.81
N ALA A 286 -1.54 0.06 0.95
CA ALA A 286 -2.20 -1.23 1.17
C ALA A 286 -1.66 -1.95 2.42
N PHE A 287 -0.37 -1.84 2.74
CA PHE A 287 0.15 -2.36 4.01
C PHE A 287 -0.52 -1.69 5.21
N HIS A 288 -0.67 -0.36 5.20
CA HIS A 288 -1.38 0.36 6.25
C HIS A 288 -2.85 -0.05 6.33
N ALA A 289 -3.54 -0.10 5.20
CA ALA A 289 -4.96 -0.42 5.16
C ALA A 289 -5.27 -1.82 5.71
N ILE A 290 -4.44 -2.80 5.37
CA ILE A 290 -4.67 -4.21 5.72
C ILE A 290 -4.15 -4.54 7.12
N LEU A 291 -2.98 -4.03 7.48
CA LEU A 291 -2.28 -4.41 8.72
C LEU A 291 -2.48 -3.39 9.85
N ARG A 292 -3.01 -2.20 9.53
CA ARG A 292 -3.44 -1.17 10.47
C ARG A 292 -2.35 -0.86 11.50
N THR A 293 -2.70 -0.90 12.78
CA THR A 293 -1.83 -0.59 13.93
C THR A 293 -0.67 -1.58 14.12
N ALA A 294 -0.61 -2.69 13.35
CA ALA A 294 0.55 -3.57 13.37
C ALA A 294 1.77 -2.91 12.72
N PHE A 295 1.56 -1.92 11.84
CA PHE A 295 2.60 -1.21 11.11
C PHE A 295 2.84 0.19 11.69
N LEU A 296 4.07 0.68 11.53
CA LEU A 296 4.47 2.03 11.92
C LEU A 296 3.73 3.03 11.04
N SER A 297 3.37 4.19 11.57
CA SER A 297 2.76 5.29 10.81
C SER A 297 3.27 6.63 11.35
N GLY A 298 3.01 7.70 10.61
CA GLY A 298 3.33 9.06 11.03
C GLY A 298 4.83 9.25 11.29
N MET A 299 5.17 9.88 12.42
CA MET A 299 6.56 10.23 12.75
C MET A 299 7.50 9.02 12.96
N ASP A 300 6.95 7.86 13.30
CA ASP A 300 7.75 6.64 13.53
C ASP A 300 8.14 5.94 12.22
N GLU A 301 7.32 6.12 11.18
CA GLU A 301 7.56 5.59 9.85
C GLU A 301 8.82 6.19 9.20
N LYS A 302 9.47 5.39 8.34
CA LYS A 302 10.69 5.78 7.63
C LYS A 302 10.47 5.57 6.13
N TYR A 303 10.75 6.60 5.34
CA TYR A 303 10.57 6.61 3.88
C TYR A 303 11.90 6.58 3.12
N ASP A 304 12.93 7.29 3.60
CA ASP A 304 14.24 7.26 2.94
C ASP A 304 14.89 5.88 3.08
N ILE A 305 15.44 5.34 1.98
CA ILE A 305 16.07 4.03 1.98
C ILE A 305 17.20 3.93 2.99
N ALA A 306 18.04 4.96 3.15
CA ALA A 306 19.13 4.90 4.12
C ALA A 306 18.63 4.89 5.56
N ASP A 307 17.48 5.53 5.84
CA ASP A 307 16.81 5.46 7.13
C ASP A 307 16.14 4.09 7.35
N CYS A 308 15.50 3.50 6.34
CA CYS A 308 14.92 2.15 6.38
C CYS A 308 15.99 1.07 6.68
N LEU A 309 17.13 1.13 5.98
CA LEU A 309 18.24 0.20 6.20
C LEU A 309 18.91 0.42 7.56
N ARG A 310 18.96 1.67 8.05
CA ARG A 310 19.45 1.98 9.40
C ARG A 310 18.48 1.47 10.47
N LEU A 311 17.18 1.57 10.24
CA LEU A 311 16.14 1.00 11.10
C LEU A 311 16.33 -0.51 11.20
N ALA A 312 16.53 -1.20 10.08
CA ALA A 312 16.80 -2.64 10.05
C ALA A 312 18.01 -3.05 10.88
N GLY A 313 19.11 -2.27 10.83
CA GLY A 313 20.30 -2.54 11.63
C GLY A 313 20.18 -2.22 13.13
N ARG A 314 19.31 -1.27 13.52
CA ARG A 314 19.17 -0.79 14.91
C ARG A 314 18.00 -1.41 15.65
N ASN A 315 16.89 -1.61 14.97
CA ASN A 315 15.65 -2.18 15.49
C ASN A 315 14.98 -3.04 14.41
N PRO A 316 15.48 -4.28 14.19
CA PRO A 316 14.93 -5.19 13.19
C PRO A 316 13.42 -5.43 13.33
N SER A 317 12.90 -5.43 14.56
CA SER A 317 11.47 -5.61 14.82
C SER A 317 10.63 -4.46 14.26
N ALA A 318 11.11 -3.21 14.41
CA ALA A 318 10.46 -2.04 13.83
C ALA A 318 10.59 -2.01 12.30
N ALA A 319 11.73 -2.42 11.73
CA ALA A 319 11.89 -2.52 10.28
C ALA A 319 10.90 -3.50 9.64
N ARG A 320 10.59 -4.61 10.33
CA ARG A 320 9.54 -5.57 9.90
C ARG A 320 8.11 -5.04 10.08
N LYS A 321 7.93 -3.82 10.60
CA LYS A 321 6.65 -3.14 10.72
C LYS A 321 6.60 -1.83 9.93
N ASN A 322 7.64 -1.52 9.15
CA ASN A 322 7.70 -0.31 8.35
C ASN A 322 7.32 -0.65 6.89
N PRO A 323 6.20 -0.15 6.33
CA PRO A 323 5.76 -0.49 4.99
C PRO A 323 6.84 -0.26 3.92
N GLU A 324 7.60 0.83 4.03
CA GLU A 324 8.61 1.16 3.04
C GLU A 324 9.73 0.11 2.95
N ASN A 325 10.04 -0.61 4.03
CA ASN A 325 10.97 -1.74 3.97
C ASN A 325 10.42 -2.87 3.06
N TYR A 326 9.11 -3.08 3.05
CA TYR A 326 8.46 -4.03 2.13
C TYR A 326 8.47 -3.54 0.70
N VAL A 327 8.18 -2.25 0.47
CA VAL A 327 8.28 -1.62 -0.86
C VAL A 327 9.67 -1.82 -1.45
N PHE A 328 10.74 -1.50 -0.71
CA PHE A 328 12.10 -1.70 -1.20
C PHE A 328 12.44 -3.17 -1.42
N PHE A 329 12.01 -4.07 -0.53
CA PHE A 329 12.26 -5.49 -0.72
C PHE A 329 11.57 -6.04 -1.98
N ILE A 330 10.28 -5.71 -2.16
CA ILE A 330 9.48 -6.14 -3.31
C ILE A 330 10.09 -5.59 -4.60
N ALA A 331 10.41 -4.29 -4.66
CA ALA A 331 11.05 -3.70 -5.83
C ALA A 331 12.43 -4.32 -6.14
N HIS A 332 13.25 -4.60 -5.12
CA HIS A 332 14.52 -5.31 -5.33
C HIS A 332 14.29 -6.70 -5.90
N MET A 333 13.40 -7.51 -5.31
CA MET A 333 13.13 -8.86 -5.81
C MET A 333 12.61 -8.81 -7.25
N TYR A 334 11.74 -7.84 -7.57
CA TYR A 334 11.19 -7.67 -8.90
C TYR A 334 12.24 -7.30 -9.93
N HIS A 335 13.09 -6.31 -9.68
CA HIS A 335 14.20 -5.99 -10.60
C HIS A 335 15.21 -7.13 -10.74
N MET A 336 15.37 -7.96 -9.70
CA MET A 336 16.31 -9.08 -9.72
C MET A 336 15.78 -10.31 -10.48
N ARG A 337 14.46 -10.51 -10.52
CA ARG A 337 13.85 -11.79 -10.95
C ARG A 337 12.66 -11.65 -11.90
N GLY A 338 12.17 -10.43 -12.12
CA GLY A 338 11.10 -10.16 -13.07
C GLY A 338 11.49 -10.62 -14.48
N GLY A 339 10.46 -10.97 -15.25
CA GLY A 339 10.61 -11.44 -16.63
C GLY A 339 10.39 -10.32 -17.64
N GLU A 340 10.89 -10.54 -18.85
CA GLU A 340 10.52 -9.74 -20.01
C GLU A 340 9.14 -10.17 -20.48
N ASP A 341 8.20 -9.23 -20.52
CA ASP A 341 6.82 -9.44 -20.97
C ASP A 341 6.45 -8.39 -22.03
N GLY A 342 7.18 -8.43 -23.13
CA GLY A 342 6.99 -7.51 -24.25
C GLY A 342 7.00 -6.04 -23.83
N ASP A 343 5.95 -5.33 -24.24
CA ASP A 343 5.75 -3.90 -24.00
C ASP A 343 4.79 -3.62 -22.82
N GLU A 344 4.65 -4.56 -21.88
CA GLU A 344 3.86 -4.32 -20.68
C GLU A 344 4.58 -3.38 -19.70
N PRO A 345 3.85 -2.56 -18.91
CA PRO A 345 4.43 -1.63 -17.93
C PRO A 345 5.29 -2.30 -16.86
N TRP A 346 5.02 -3.57 -16.55
CA TRP A 346 5.74 -4.36 -15.55
C TRP A 346 6.94 -5.14 -16.12
N SER A 347 7.19 -5.11 -17.43
CA SER A 347 8.28 -5.86 -18.08
C SER A 347 9.68 -5.48 -17.56
N ILE A 348 10.49 -6.49 -17.22
CA ILE A 348 11.90 -6.34 -16.77
C ILE A 348 12.84 -6.89 -17.84
N ARG A 349 13.47 -5.99 -18.61
CA ARG A 349 14.40 -6.36 -19.71
C ARG A 349 15.78 -6.78 -19.22
N THR A 350 16.26 -6.14 -18.15
CA THR A 350 17.57 -6.45 -17.55
C THR A 350 17.41 -6.72 -16.07
N GLN A 351 17.89 -7.88 -15.62
CA GLN A 351 17.84 -8.26 -14.21
C GLN A 351 18.98 -7.62 -13.41
N TRP A 352 18.63 -6.91 -12.34
CA TRP A 352 19.54 -6.19 -11.47
C TRP A 352 19.42 -6.68 -10.03
N ASP A 353 20.56 -7.00 -9.41
CA ASP A 353 20.65 -7.20 -7.96
C ASP A 353 21.10 -5.88 -7.32
N PHE A 354 20.88 -5.71 -6.02
CA PHE A 354 21.24 -4.52 -5.27
C PHE A 354 22.08 -4.91 -4.06
N ASP A 355 23.22 -4.24 -3.89
CA ASP A 355 24.15 -4.50 -2.79
C ASP A 355 24.92 -3.23 -2.39
N PHE A 356 25.54 -3.26 -1.22
CA PHE A 356 26.50 -2.23 -0.84
C PHE A 356 27.83 -2.46 -1.59
N PRO A 357 28.36 -1.44 -2.29
CA PRO A 357 29.66 -1.57 -2.93
C PRO A 357 30.75 -1.82 -1.88
N ARG A 358 31.67 -2.76 -2.18
CA ARG A 358 32.80 -3.11 -1.30
C ARG A 358 33.75 -1.93 -1.01
N THR A 359 33.71 -0.88 -1.82
CA THR A 359 34.51 0.35 -1.65
C THR A 359 33.69 1.60 -2.03
N GLY A 360 33.81 2.68 -1.25
CA GLY A 360 33.18 3.98 -1.53
C GLY A 360 31.93 4.31 -0.69
N ARG A 361 31.14 5.29 -1.14
CA ARG A 361 29.87 5.69 -0.48
C ARG A 361 28.91 4.50 -0.41
N ARG A 362 28.33 4.26 0.77
CA ARG A 362 27.35 3.19 1.04
C ARG A 362 25.99 3.52 0.40
N VAL A 363 25.90 3.43 -0.92
CA VAL A 363 24.62 3.39 -1.62
C VAL A 363 24.22 1.93 -1.76
N TYR A 364 22.98 1.58 -1.42
CA TYR A 364 22.43 0.26 -1.75
C TYR A 364 22.06 0.29 -3.23
N GLY A 365 22.99 -0.15 -4.07
CA GLY A 365 23.02 0.20 -5.48
C GLY A 365 23.05 -1.01 -6.40
N ALA A 366 22.56 -0.81 -7.62
CA ALA A 366 22.44 -1.86 -8.62
C ALA A 366 23.81 -2.46 -8.99
N VAL A 367 23.85 -3.78 -9.06
CA VAL A 367 24.96 -4.60 -9.55
C VAL A 367 24.41 -5.54 -10.62
N GLU A 368 25.14 -5.68 -11.72
CA GLU A 368 24.74 -6.58 -12.80
C GLU A 368 24.66 -8.01 -12.25
N THR A 369 23.53 -8.67 -12.50
CA THR A 369 23.45 -10.11 -12.30
C THR A 369 24.24 -10.76 -13.43
N HIS A 370 25.29 -11.52 -13.11
CA HIS A 370 25.84 -12.42 -14.10
C HIS A 370 24.75 -13.46 -14.39
N GLN A 371 24.15 -13.41 -15.58
CA GLN A 371 23.34 -14.50 -16.10
C GLN A 371 24.23 -15.74 -16.14
N THR A 372 24.09 -16.62 -15.15
CA THR A 372 24.75 -17.93 -15.11
C THR A 372 23.94 -18.95 -15.85
#